data_AF-A0A9Q8UUM2-F1
#
_entry.id   AF-A0A9Q8UUM2-F1
#
_cell.length_a   1.000
_cell.length_b   1.000
_cell.length_c   1.000
_cell.angle_alpha   90.00
_cell.angle_beta   90.00
_cell.angle_gamma   90.00
#
_symmetry.space_group_name_H-M   'P 1'
#
loop_
_entity.id
_entity.type
_entity.pdbx_description
1 polymer ?
#
loop_
_entity_poly.entity_id
_entity_poly.type
_entity_poly.pdbx_seq_one_letter_code
_entity_poly.pdbx_strand_id
1 'polypeptide(L)'
;MTPFSLLPLLALLWHLPQAQSYSINPASCKGPQLKLLEKALAASFKMTRSAVAALTPTFRDDNVRRLFELLYGPGVNPTPLADTLNRILALQNRRMTPGGTSYADVFYCNMDRIKEKVGPDGVKRWTESDTNTAYDGNDGDAITSCKAGSDFTWAETWVPPNKFVEAYPQDRYLPTPSQITVCPWFVEWAVNEEYQSIAAKVLIPALSQLEIKYPLTEIDALNLLDKVILHELAHTRRAGELNDVRHATTLCRMCRLLQLQVKIQSGPLWSGVAYGWNAAIDLAKQIRPQKESAMNNADSLALFASGVRLLDEQPPLYVKDDGTVAKDNPRARRALARRSAQRTTPAAFEGFLDKIKSSRMNARK
;
A
#
# COMPACT_ATOMS: atom_id res chain seq x y z
N MET A 1 3.57 -18.85 -62.73
CA MET A 1 3.70 -19.33 -61.34
C MET A 1 4.24 -18.17 -60.50
N THR A 2 3.37 -17.46 -59.80
CA THR A 2 3.73 -16.35 -58.90
C THR A 2 3.80 -16.86 -57.47
N PRO A 3 4.89 -16.64 -56.73
CA PRO A 3 5.00 -17.08 -55.35
C PRO A 3 4.09 -16.21 -54.47
N PHE A 4 3.08 -16.82 -53.87
CA PHE A 4 2.27 -16.17 -52.85
C PHE A 4 3.12 -15.97 -51.59
N SER A 5 3.37 -14.71 -51.26
CA SER A 5 4.13 -14.30 -50.08
C SER A 5 3.30 -14.51 -48.81
N LEU A 6 3.68 -15.50 -47.99
CA LEU A 6 3.07 -15.85 -46.69
C LEU A 6 3.39 -14.85 -45.55
N LEU A 7 3.97 -13.69 -45.86
CA LEU A 7 4.45 -12.72 -44.88
C LEU A 7 3.40 -11.90 -44.07
N PRO A 8 2.11 -11.74 -44.46
CA PRO A 8 1.21 -10.89 -43.67
C PRO A 8 0.59 -11.57 -42.42
N LEU A 9 0.68 -12.89 -42.27
CA LEU A 9 0.07 -13.61 -41.13
C LEU A 9 0.90 -13.58 -39.83
N LEU A 10 2.21 -13.34 -39.92
CA LEU A 10 3.09 -13.25 -38.74
C LEU A 10 2.97 -11.92 -38.00
N ALA A 11 2.54 -10.84 -38.65
CA ALA A 11 2.40 -9.52 -38.03
C ALA A 11 1.15 -9.41 -37.12
N LEU A 12 0.07 -10.15 -37.40
CA LEU A 12 -1.17 -10.09 -36.62
C LEU A 12 -1.08 -10.78 -35.25
N LEU A 13 -0.13 -11.69 -35.03
CA LEU A 13 0.05 -12.37 -33.75
C LEU A 13 0.78 -11.51 -32.68
N TRP A 14 1.38 -10.38 -33.08
CA TRP A 14 2.14 -9.51 -32.17
C TRP A 14 1.27 -8.46 -31.45
N HIS A 15 -0.03 -8.38 -31.75
CA HIS A 15 -0.93 -7.38 -31.16
C HIS A 15 -2.01 -7.97 -30.26
N LEU A 16 -1.89 -9.25 -29.87
CA LEU A 16 -2.74 -9.78 -28.82
C LEU A 16 -2.46 -8.99 -27.53
N PRO A 17 -3.48 -8.32 -26.93
CA PRO A 17 -3.29 -7.59 -25.69
C PRO A 17 -2.71 -8.55 -24.66
N GLN A 18 -1.56 -8.16 -24.09
CA GLN A 18 -0.92 -8.96 -23.05
C GLN A 18 -1.86 -8.94 -21.85
N ALA A 19 -2.52 -10.06 -21.58
CA ALA A 19 -3.33 -10.22 -20.39
C ALA A 19 -2.42 -10.03 -19.18
N GLN A 20 -2.72 -9.05 -18.34
CA GLN A 20 -2.01 -8.79 -17.08
C GLN A 20 -2.49 -9.80 -16.03
N SER A 21 -1.69 -10.06 -14.99
CA SER A 21 -2.14 -10.90 -13.87
C SER A 21 -2.78 -10.06 -12.74
N TYR A 22 -3.25 -8.88 -13.08
CA TYR A 22 -4.21 -8.11 -12.32
C TYR A 22 -5.32 -7.61 -13.25
N SER A 23 -6.45 -7.24 -12.69
CA SER A 23 -7.56 -6.62 -13.41
C SER A 23 -8.23 -5.57 -12.54
N ILE A 24 -8.84 -4.57 -13.16
CA ILE A 24 -9.73 -3.63 -12.47
C ILE A 24 -11.15 -4.04 -12.80
N ASN A 25 -11.98 -4.27 -11.79
CA ASN A 25 -13.37 -4.64 -12.00
C ASN A 25 -14.16 -3.46 -12.62
N PRO A 26 -14.64 -3.55 -13.86
CA PRO A 26 -15.27 -2.42 -14.55
C PRO A 26 -16.69 -2.12 -14.04
N ALA A 27 -17.31 -3.05 -13.32
CA ALA A 27 -18.60 -2.79 -12.66
C ALA A 27 -18.40 -1.95 -11.38
N SER A 28 -17.26 -2.12 -10.71
CA SER A 28 -16.88 -1.42 -9.48
C SER A 28 -16.21 -0.07 -9.74
N CYS A 29 -15.34 0.01 -10.74
CA CYS A 29 -14.61 1.23 -11.11
C CYS A 29 -15.11 1.77 -12.45
N LYS A 30 -15.76 2.94 -12.44
CA LYS A 30 -16.35 3.54 -13.66
C LYS A 30 -15.80 4.93 -13.95
N GLY A 31 -15.79 5.29 -15.23
CA GLY A 31 -15.49 6.66 -15.69
C GLY A 31 -14.17 7.20 -15.12
N PRO A 32 -14.18 8.34 -14.40
CA PRO A 32 -12.97 8.91 -13.80
C PRO A 32 -12.24 8.00 -12.81
N GLN A 33 -12.96 7.15 -12.06
CA GLN A 33 -12.36 6.26 -11.06
C GLN A 33 -11.48 5.18 -11.73
N LEU A 34 -11.95 4.62 -12.85
CA LEU A 34 -11.19 3.64 -13.63
C LEU A 34 -9.88 4.27 -14.13
N LYS A 35 -9.96 5.43 -14.78
CA LYS A 35 -8.78 6.15 -15.30
C LYS A 35 -7.80 6.51 -14.18
N LEU A 36 -8.32 6.96 -13.03
CA LEU A 36 -7.52 7.25 -11.84
C LEU A 36 -6.73 6.02 -11.41
N LEU A 37 -7.41 4.88 -11.26
CA LEU A 37 -6.80 3.65 -10.76
C LEU A 37 -5.80 3.06 -11.76
N GLU A 38 -6.09 3.09 -13.06
CA GLU A 38 -5.14 2.72 -14.12
C GLU A 38 -3.85 3.54 -14.04
N LYS A 39 -3.98 4.85 -13.85
CA LYS A 39 -2.86 5.78 -13.72
C LYS A 39 -2.06 5.54 -12.45
N ALA A 40 -2.75 5.32 -11.32
CA ALA A 40 -2.11 5.00 -10.04
C ALA A 40 -1.34 3.68 -10.12
N LEU A 41 -1.94 2.63 -10.67
CA LEU A 41 -1.28 1.33 -10.88
C LEU A 41 -0.03 1.45 -11.75
N ALA A 42 -0.12 2.17 -12.87
CA ALA A 42 1.04 2.42 -13.72
C ALA A 42 2.17 3.15 -12.96
N ALA A 43 1.81 4.12 -12.11
CA ALA A 43 2.76 4.85 -11.27
C ALA A 43 3.35 3.97 -10.16
N SER A 44 2.57 3.09 -9.53
CA SER A 44 3.03 2.10 -8.56
C SER A 44 4.04 1.15 -9.20
N PHE A 45 3.74 0.57 -10.36
CA PHE A 45 4.71 -0.30 -11.05
C PHE A 45 5.97 0.44 -11.50
N LYS A 46 5.86 1.71 -11.89
CA LYS A 46 7.04 2.55 -12.17
C LYS A 46 7.90 2.72 -10.92
N MET A 47 7.27 3.01 -9.78
CA MET A 47 7.93 3.12 -8.47
C MET A 47 8.62 1.81 -8.09
N THR A 48 7.95 0.67 -8.27
CA THR A 48 8.52 -0.67 -8.05
C THR A 48 9.73 -0.93 -8.94
N ARG A 49 9.70 -0.56 -10.24
CA ARG A 49 10.85 -0.70 -11.15
C ARG A 49 12.05 0.11 -10.68
N SER A 50 11.85 1.37 -10.32
CA SER A 50 12.90 2.22 -9.76
C SER A 50 13.50 1.59 -8.50
N ALA A 51 12.65 1.08 -7.60
CA ALA A 51 13.08 0.42 -6.38
C ALA A 51 13.93 -0.84 -6.65
N VAL A 52 13.53 -1.70 -7.59
CA VAL A 52 14.34 -2.86 -8.01
C VAL A 52 15.69 -2.43 -8.56
N ALA A 53 15.70 -1.48 -9.49
CA ALA A 53 16.93 -0.97 -10.09
C ALA A 53 17.89 -0.34 -9.06
N ALA A 54 17.34 0.19 -7.96
CA ALA A 54 18.10 0.77 -6.87
C ALA A 54 18.79 -0.29 -5.98
N LEU A 55 18.36 -1.56 -6.02
CA LEU A 55 18.84 -2.64 -5.13
C LEU A 55 19.85 -3.62 -5.77
N THR A 56 20.08 -3.59 -7.10
CA THR A 56 20.81 -4.67 -7.80
C THR A 56 22.17 -4.28 -8.41
N PRO A 57 23.23 -5.11 -8.29
CA PRO A 57 23.49 -6.16 -7.26
C PRO A 57 24.00 -5.57 -5.94
N THR A 58 24.36 -4.30 -5.94
CA THR A 58 24.62 -3.45 -4.78
C THR A 58 23.65 -2.28 -4.84
N PHE A 59 23.48 -1.56 -3.74
CA PHE A 59 22.75 -0.29 -3.79
C PHE A 59 23.30 0.59 -4.90
N ARG A 60 22.41 1.17 -5.72
CA ARG A 60 22.77 2.08 -6.82
C ARG A 60 23.71 3.20 -6.35
N ASP A 61 23.42 3.75 -5.19
CA ASP A 61 24.20 4.82 -4.57
C ASP A 61 24.03 4.83 -3.04
N ASP A 62 24.81 5.70 -2.40
CA ASP A 62 24.86 5.89 -0.96
C ASP A 62 23.57 6.44 -0.32
N ASN A 63 22.77 7.19 -1.09
CA ASN A 63 21.50 7.73 -0.61
C ASN A 63 20.42 6.63 -0.60
N VAL A 64 20.42 5.76 -1.62
CA VAL A 64 19.58 4.55 -1.62
C VAL A 64 19.94 3.65 -0.44
N ARG A 65 21.24 3.40 -0.20
CA ARG A 65 21.69 2.63 0.97
C ARG A 65 21.18 3.24 2.26
N ARG A 66 21.35 4.56 2.46
CA ARG A 66 20.83 5.26 3.65
C ARG A 66 19.32 5.09 3.81
N LEU A 67 18.55 5.27 2.74
CA LEU A 67 17.10 5.14 2.76
C LEU A 67 16.69 3.71 3.16
N PHE A 68 17.36 2.70 2.60
CA PHE A 68 17.15 1.30 2.95
C PHE A 68 17.46 1.06 4.44
N GLU A 69 18.62 1.52 4.92
CA GLU A 69 19.03 1.33 6.32
C GLU A 69 18.09 2.04 7.32
N LEU A 70 17.46 3.15 6.94
CA LEU A 70 16.44 3.80 7.77
C LEU A 70 15.19 2.91 7.93
N LEU A 71 14.74 2.28 6.85
CA LEU A 71 13.49 1.52 6.81
C LEU A 71 13.63 0.04 7.18
N TYR A 72 14.83 -0.52 7.11
CA TYR A 72 15.07 -1.95 7.36
C TYR A 72 16.16 -2.22 8.40
N GLY A 73 16.98 -1.22 8.74
CA GLY A 73 18.10 -1.35 9.68
C GLY A 73 19.46 -1.57 8.99
N PRO A 74 20.57 -1.22 9.66
CA PRO A 74 21.91 -1.35 9.10
C PRO A 74 22.31 -2.81 8.91
N GLY A 75 23.00 -3.11 7.79
CA GLY A 75 23.54 -4.44 7.50
C GLY A 75 22.51 -5.49 7.05
N VAL A 76 21.23 -5.12 6.92
CA VAL A 76 20.19 -6.03 6.41
C VAL A 76 20.40 -6.33 4.93
N ASN A 77 20.25 -7.59 4.54
CA ASN A 77 20.35 -8.03 3.15
C ASN A 77 19.15 -7.49 2.32
N PRO A 78 19.37 -6.73 1.23
CA PRO A 78 18.29 -6.22 0.39
C PRO A 78 17.63 -7.25 -0.54
N THR A 79 18.23 -8.44 -0.74
CA THR A 79 17.72 -9.44 -1.69
C THR A 79 16.25 -9.83 -1.46
N PRO A 80 15.78 -10.12 -0.24
CA PRO A 80 14.38 -10.49 -0.02
C PRO A 80 13.39 -9.39 -0.44
N LEU A 81 13.75 -8.11 -0.24
CA LEU A 81 12.96 -6.98 -0.70
C LEU A 81 12.92 -6.91 -2.23
N ALA A 82 14.10 -7.04 -2.88
CA ALA A 82 14.19 -7.06 -4.33
C ALA A 82 13.35 -8.20 -4.94
N ASP A 83 13.35 -9.38 -4.31
CA ASP A 83 12.52 -10.51 -4.74
C ASP A 83 11.02 -10.19 -4.64
N THR A 84 10.56 -9.58 -3.54
CA THR A 84 9.18 -9.12 -3.39
C THR A 84 8.80 -8.09 -4.46
N LEU A 85 9.66 -7.08 -4.68
CA LEU A 85 9.42 -6.07 -5.71
C LEU A 85 9.39 -6.68 -7.12
N ASN A 86 10.26 -7.65 -7.42
CA ASN A 86 10.22 -8.39 -8.69
C ASN A 86 8.96 -9.23 -8.84
N ARG A 87 8.45 -9.84 -7.76
CA ARG A 87 7.15 -10.52 -7.76
C ARG A 87 6.00 -9.56 -8.08
N ILE A 88 6.02 -8.36 -7.51
CA ILE A 88 5.05 -7.30 -7.85
C ILE A 88 5.18 -6.90 -9.33
N LEU A 89 6.38 -6.69 -9.86
CA LEU A 89 6.57 -6.38 -11.29
C LEU A 89 6.09 -7.50 -12.21
N ALA A 90 6.21 -8.76 -11.77
CA ALA A 90 5.70 -9.89 -12.54
C ALA A 90 4.17 -9.83 -12.70
N LEU A 91 3.45 -9.10 -11.84
CA LEU A 91 2.00 -8.90 -12.00
C LEU A 91 1.65 -8.13 -13.28
N GLN A 92 2.53 -7.22 -13.68
CA GLN A 92 2.34 -6.42 -14.89
C GLN A 92 2.58 -7.24 -16.18
N ASN A 93 3.49 -8.21 -16.14
CA ASN A 93 4.01 -8.87 -17.34
C ASN A 93 3.52 -10.32 -17.54
N ARG A 94 2.86 -10.93 -16.55
CA ARG A 94 2.40 -12.32 -16.64
C ARG A 94 1.21 -12.43 -17.58
N ARG A 95 1.47 -12.96 -18.78
CA ARG A 95 0.43 -13.42 -19.72
C ARG A 95 -0.44 -14.47 -19.04
N MET A 96 -1.74 -14.21 -18.95
CA MET A 96 -2.69 -15.29 -18.71
C MET A 96 -2.69 -16.24 -19.92
N THR A 97 -2.53 -17.53 -19.68
CA THR A 97 -2.67 -18.54 -20.72
C THR A 97 -4.11 -18.53 -21.24
N PRO A 98 -4.33 -18.48 -22.58
CA PRO A 98 -5.67 -18.62 -23.14
C PRO A 98 -6.32 -19.92 -22.65
N GLY A 99 -7.52 -19.81 -22.06
CA GLY A 99 -8.25 -20.95 -21.46
C GLY A 99 -7.93 -21.24 -20.00
N GLY A 100 -6.96 -20.54 -19.38
CA GLY A 100 -6.80 -20.55 -17.92
C GLY A 100 -7.87 -19.69 -17.27
N THR A 101 -8.51 -20.20 -16.20
CA THR A 101 -9.36 -19.40 -15.32
C THR A 101 -8.60 -18.14 -14.89
N SER A 102 -9.25 -16.97 -14.96
CA SER A 102 -8.61 -15.69 -14.65
C SER A 102 -8.23 -15.64 -13.17
N TYR A 103 -6.95 -15.90 -12.87
CA TYR A 103 -6.43 -15.78 -11.51
C TYR A 103 -5.92 -14.37 -11.20
N ALA A 104 -6.13 -13.42 -12.10
CA ALA A 104 -5.63 -12.06 -11.93
C ALA A 104 -6.12 -11.47 -10.59
N ASP A 105 -5.22 -10.83 -9.84
CA ASP A 105 -5.63 -10.07 -8.65
C ASP A 105 -6.61 -8.97 -9.08
N VAL A 106 -7.70 -8.80 -8.34
CA VAL A 106 -8.82 -7.94 -8.80
C VAL A 106 -8.92 -6.69 -7.94
N PHE A 107 -8.88 -5.53 -8.58
CA PHE A 107 -9.11 -4.26 -7.94
C PHE A 107 -10.58 -3.84 -8.00
N TYR A 108 -11.09 -3.31 -6.89
CA TYR A 108 -12.42 -2.76 -6.72
C TYR A 108 -12.35 -1.31 -6.23
N CYS A 109 -13.29 -0.48 -6.66
CA CYS A 109 -13.47 0.91 -6.22
C CYS A 109 -14.71 1.11 -5.34
N ASN A 110 -15.44 0.02 -5.07
CA ASN A 110 -16.61 0.02 -4.22
C ASN A 110 -16.70 -1.25 -3.37
N MET A 111 -17.61 -1.22 -2.39
CA MET A 111 -17.82 -2.29 -1.42
C MET A 111 -19.13 -3.06 -1.66
N ASP A 112 -19.74 -2.94 -2.85
CA ASP A 112 -21.11 -3.42 -3.11
C ASP A 112 -21.24 -4.93 -3.02
N ARG A 113 -20.19 -5.64 -3.43
CA ARG A 113 -20.08 -7.10 -3.36
C ARG A 113 -20.00 -7.64 -1.93
N ILE A 114 -19.55 -6.81 -0.98
CA ILE A 114 -19.38 -7.21 0.41
C ILE A 114 -20.70 -6.97 1.14
N LYS A 115 -21.33 -8.04 1.64
CA LYS A 115 -22.62 -8.00 2.33
C LYS A 115 -22.48 -8.42 3.79
N GLU A 116 -23.23 -7.75 4.67
CA GLU A 116 -23.37 -8.22 6.05
C GLU A 116 -24.34 -9.41 6.06
N LYS A 117 -23.95 -10.51 6.69
CA LYS A 117 -24.81 -11.68 6.92
C LYS A 117 -24.74 -12.09 8.37
N VAL A 118 -25.88 -12.49 8.93
CA VAL A 118 -25.96 -13.07 10.26
C VAL A 118 -25.66 -14.56 10.14
N GLY A 119 -24.61 -15.03 10.81
CA GLY A 119 -24.27 -16.45 10.84
C GLY A 119 -25.28 -17.27 11.65
N PRO A 120 -25.21 -18.62 11.59
CA PRO A 120 -26.05 -19.50 12.41
C PRO A 120 -25.93 -19.28 13.91
N ASP A 121 -24.81 -18.69 14.35
CA ASP A 121 -24.51 -18.31 15.73
C ASP A 121 -25.04 -16.92 16.13
N GLY A 122 -25.79 -16.26 15.24
CA GLY A 122 -26.30 -14.90 15.46
C GLY A 122 -25.25 -13.80 15.29
N VAL A 123 -24.01 -14.14 14.93
CA VAL A 123 -22.92 -13.16 14.77
C VAL A 123 -22.94 -12.60 13.35
N LYS A 124 -22.99 -11.27 13.24
CA LYS A 124 -22.85 -10.53 11.98
C LYS A 124 -21.42 -10.67 11.45
N ARG A 125 -21.31 -11.03 10.17
CA ARG A 125 -20.04 -11.13 9.44
C ARG A 125 -20.17 -10.47 8.08
N TRP A 126 -19.07 -9.88 7.62
CA TRP A 126 -18.95 -9.50 6.22
C TRP A 126 -18.74 -10.75 5.37
N THR A 127 -19.39 -10.80 4.21
CA THR A 127 -19.29 -11.91 3.26
C THR A 127 -19.14 -11.39 1.85
N GLU A 128 -18.26 -12.02 1.08
CA GLU A 128 -18.13 -11.79 -0.35
C GLU A 128 -19.32 -12.40 -1.08
N SER A 129 -20.10 -11.59 -1.81
CA SER A 129 -21.35 -12.03 -2.43
C SER A 129 -21.16 -13.13 -3.48
N ASP A 130 -20.09 -13.05 -4.26
CA ASP A 130 -19.86 -13.98 -5.39
C ASP A 130 -19.47 -15.37 -4.91
N THR A 131 -18.74 -15.46 -3.79
CA THR A 131 -18.20 -16.73 -3.28
C THR A 131 -18.91 -17.22 -2.02
N ASN A 132 -19.78 -16.39 -1.44
CA ASN A 132 -20.38 -16.59 -0.12
C ASN A 132 -19.33 -16.88 0.98
N THR A 133 -18.10 -16.37 0.83
CA THR A 133 -17.02 -16.58 1.80
C THR A 133 -17.05 -15.46 2.82
N ALA A 134 -17.03 -15.81 4.10
CA ALA A 134 -16.93 -14.83 5.17
C ALA A 134 -15.51 -14.28 5.28
N TYR A 135 -15.42 -12.98 5.57
CA TYR A 135 -14.19 -12.35 6.03
C TYR A 135 -14.03 -12.68 7.52
N ASP A 136 -12.84 -13.13 7.92
CA ASP A 136 -12.54 -13.49 9.30
C ASP A 136 -11.58 -12.49 9.96
N GLY A 137 -11.58 -12.50 11.30
CA GLY A 137 -10.62 -11.74 12.11
C GLY A 137 -10.55 -10.24 11.80
N ASN A 138 -9.32 -9.74 11.57
CA ASN A 138 -9.01 -8.32 11.41
C ASN A 138 -9.56 -7.73 10.09
N ASP A 139 -9.82 -8.56 9.08
CA ASP A 139 -10.35 -8.11 7.78
C ASP A 139 -11.74 -7.50 7.95
N GLY A 140 -12.51 -8.01 8.92
CA GLY A 140 -13.82 -7.47 9.28
C GLY A 140 -13.74 -6.02 9.78
N ASP A 141 -12.70 -5.64 10.52
CA ASP A 141 -12.53 -4.28 11.03
C ASP A 141 -12.16 -3.31 9.90
N ALA A 142 -11.27 -3.72 8.99
CA ALA A 142 -10.90 -2.93 7.82
C ALA A 142 -12.11 -2.70 6.90
N ILE A 143 -12.91 -3.74 6.64
CA ILE A 143 -14.15 -3.63 5.84
C ILE A 143 -15.16 -2.72 6.51
N THR A 144 -15.35 -2.88 7.82
CA THR A 144 -16.27 -2.03 8.60
C THR A 144 -15.84 -0.57 8.50
N SER A 145 -14.55 -0.30 8.71
CA SER A 145 -13.95 1.04 8.60
C SER A 145 -14.15 1.63 7.20
N CYS A 146 -13.86 0.84 6.16
CA CYS A 146 -13.96 1.24 4.76
C CYS A 146 -15.43 1.53 4.35
N LYS A 147 -16.39 0.69 4.77
CA LYS A 147 -17.83 0.86 4.51
C LYS A 147 -18.45 2.01 5.31
N ALA A 148 -18.02 2.20 6.55
CA ALA A 148 -18.46 3.32 7.38
C ALA A 148 -17.94 4.67 6.86
N GLY A 149 -17.04 4.67 5.86
CA GLY A 149 -16.33 5.86 5.45
C GLY A 149 -15.48 6.43 6.59
N SER A 150 -15.11 5.60 7.56
CA SER A 150 -14.26 6.06 8.65
C SER A 150 -12.87 6.31 8.09
N ASP A 151 -12.32 7.50 8.36
CA ASP A 151 -11.26 8.15 7.56
C ASP A 151 -9.85 7.50 7.66
N PHE A 152 -9.76 6.24 8.07
CA PHE A 152 -8.51 5.62 8.49
C PHE A 152 -8.10 4.41 7.65
N THR A 153 -9.02 3.82 6.88
CA THR A 153 -8.70 2.74 5.94
C THR A 153 -8.77 3.30 4.52
N TRP A 154 -7.62 3.36 3.85
CA TRP A 154 -7.49 3.87 2.48
C TRP A 154 -7.83 2.79 1.45
N ALA A 155 -7.36 1.57 1.70
CA ALA A 155 -7.67 0.38 0.94
C ALA A 155 -7.56 -0.84 1.87
N GLU A 156 -7.96 -2.00 1.35
CA GLU A 156 -7.76 -3.30 1.98
C GLU A 156 -7.42 -4.34 0.93
N THR A 157 -6.61 -5.32 1.32
CA THR A 157 -6.34 -6.50 0.53
C THR A 157 -6.83 -7.73 1.24
N TRP A 158 -7.82 -8.38 0.64
CA TRP A 158 -8.27 -9.68 1.08
C TRP A 158 -7.58 -10.78 0.28
N VAL A 159 -7.01 -11.74 1.00
CA VAL A 159 -6.36 -12.92 0.41
C VAL A 159 -7.19 -14.15 0.78
N PRO A 160 -8.16 -14.56 -0.08
CA PRO A 160 -9.10 -15.61 0.30
C PRO A 160 -8.38 -16.92 0.64
N PRO A 161 -8.87 -17.68 1.64
CA PRO A 161 -8.34 -19.00 1.95
C PRO A 161 -8.26 -19.86 0.69
N ASN A 162 -7.16 -20.58 0.53
CA ASN A 162 -6.99 -21.47 -0.60
C ASN A 162 -7.74 -22.78 -0.36
N LYS A 163 -9.07 -22.76 -0.53
CA LYS A 163 -9.96 -23.91 -0.34
C LYS A 163 -9.57 -25.12 -1.21
N PHE A 164 -8.84 -24.91 -2.31
CA PHE A 164 -8.37 -26.00 -3.18
C PHE A 164 -7.17 -26.76 -2.60
N VAL A 165 -6.29 -26.10 -1.84
CA VAL A 165 -5.11 -26.76 -1.24
C VAL A 165 -5.50 -27.71 -0.11
N GLU A 166 -6.59 -27.40 0.61
CA GLU A 166 -7.10 -28.28 1.68
C GLU A 166 -7.78 -29.54 1.12
N ALA A 167 -8.48 -29.43 -0.02
CA ALA A 167 -9.20 -30.54 -0.61
C ALA A 167 -8.32 -31.43 -1.53
N TYR A 168 -7.31 -30.86 -2.19
CA TYR A 168 -6.46 -31.56 -3.16
C TYR A 168 -4.98 -31.14 -3.02
N PRO A 169 -4.21 -31.78 -2.10
CA PRO A 169 -2.81 -31.41 -1.83
C PRO A 169 -1.85 -31.60 -3.02
N GLN A 170 -2.28 -32.39 -4.01
CA GLN A 170 -1.52 -32.69 -5.24
C GLN A 170 -1.77 -31.64 -6.33
N ASP A 171 -2.93 -30.97 -6.32
CA ASP A 171 -3.33 -29.93 -7.29
C ASP A 171 -3.02 -28.52 -6.76
N ARG A 172 -1.76 -28.30 -6.37
CA ARG A 172 -1.28 -27.08 -5.67
C ARG A 172 -1.44 -25.75 -6.40
N TYR A 173 -2.10 -25.69 -7.56
CA TYR A 173 -1.76 -24.69 -8.55
C TYR A 173 -2.76 -23.59 -8.84
N LEU A 174 -3.93 -23.55 -8.18
CA LEU A 174 -4.94 -22.55 -8.51
C LEU A 174 -5.29 -21.68 -7.30
N PRO A 175 -4.41 -20.76 -6.88
CA PRO A 175 -4.72 -19.85 -5.80
C PRO A 175 -5.91 -18.98 -6.17
N THR A 176 -6.89 -18.88 -5.27
CA THR A 176 -7.93 -17.86 -5.34
C THR A 176 -7.25 -16.49 -5.50
N PRO A 177 -7.68 -15.65 -6.47
CA PRO A 177 -7.10 -14.32 -6.67
C PRO A 177 -7.23 -13.48 -5.40
N SER A 178 -6.20 -12.69 -5.09
CA SER A 178 -6.32 -11.66 -4.08
C SER A 178 -7.26 -10.57 -4.58
N GLN A 179 -7.99 -9.96 -3.66
CA GLN A 179 -8.91 -8.87 -3.95
C GLN A 179 -8.41 -7.62 -3.25
N ILE A 180 -8.24 -6.55 -4.00
CA ILE A 180 -7.82 -5.25 -3.46
C ILE A 180 -9.02 -4.32 -3.58
N THR A 181 -9.51 -3.79 -2.48
CA THR A 181 -10.57 -2.79 -2.50
C THR A 181 -10.02 -1.44 -2.07
N VAL A 182 -10.02 -0.47 -2.97
CA VAL A 182 -9.76 0.93 -2.61
C VAL A 182 -11.04 1.51 -2.05
N CYS A 183 -10.99 2.10 -0.84
CA CYS A 183 -12.20 2.53 -0.17
C CYS A 183 -12.95 3.60 -0.97
N PRO A 184 -14.29 3.52 -1.09
CA PRO A 184 -15.06 4.42 -1.95
C PRO A 184 -14.77 5.90 -1.66
N TRP A 185 -14.72 6.27 -0.38
CA TRP A 185 -14.45 7.64 0.05
C TRP A 185 -13.06 8.13 -0.42
N PHE A 186 -12.06 7.23 -0.44
CA PHE A 186 -10.69 7.55 -0.80
C PHE A 186 -10.55 7.68 -2.32
N VAL A 187 -11.21 6.80 -3.08
CA VAL A 187 -11.31 6.93 -4.54
C VAL A 187 -12.02 8.22 -4.92
N GLU A 188 -13.17 8.52 -4.30
CA GLU A 188 -13.93 9.75 -4.56
C GLU A 188 -13.11 11.00 -4.24
N TRP A 189 -12.37 10.99 -3.13
CA TRP A 189 -11.44 12.07 -2.82
C TRP A 189 -10.35 12.20 -3.89
N ALA A 190 -9.68 11.11 -4.24
CA ALA A 190 -8.57 11.12 -5.19
C ALA A 190 -8.99 11.44 -6.64
N VAL A 191 -10.25 11.20 -7.02
CA VAL A 191 -10.80 11.61 -8.33
C VAL A 191 -11.00 13.11 -8.40
N ASN A 192 -11.49 13.72 -7.31
CA ASN A 192 -11.85 15.14 -7.29
C ASN A 192 -10.66 16.05 -7.03
N GLU A 193 -9.61 15.51 -6.41
CA GLU A 193 -8.36 16.24 -6.17
C GLU A 193 -7.33 15.97 -7.26
N GLU A 194 -6.51 16.97 -7.58
CA GLU A 194 -5.24 16.73 -8.26
C GLU A 194 -4.24 16.10 -7.29
N TYR A 195 -4.49 14.90 -6.77
CA TYR A 195 -3.62 14.20 -5.81
C TYR A 195 -2.17 14.04 -6.31
N GLN A 196 -1.96 14.18 -7.63
CA GLN A 196 -0.65 14.17 -8.27
C GLN A 196 0.12 15.49 -8.14
N SER A 197 -0.57 16.61 -7.95
CA SER A 197 0.01 17.96 -7.85
C SER A 197 0.06 18.48 -6.41
N ILE A 198 -0.58 17.79 -5.44
CA ILE A 198 -0.42 18.10 -4.02
C ILE A 198 1.02 17.75 -3.61
N ALA A 199 1.91 18.72 -3.83
CA ALA A 199 3.20 18.76 -3.21
C ALA A 199 2.97 18.61 -1.71
N ALA A 200 3.57 17.58 -1.13
CA ALA A 200 3.65 17.28 0.29
C ALA A 200 3.68 18.49 1.24
N LYS A 201 4.32 19.57 0.78
CA LYS A 201 4.43 20.88 1.43
C LYS A 201 3.09 21.52 1.82
N VAL A 202 2.00 21.13 1.17
CA VAL A 202 0.64 21.59 1.44
C VAL A 202 -0.05 20.72 2.49
N LEU A 203 0.22 19.40 2.48
CA LEU A 203 -0.47 18.42 3.32
C LEU A 203 -0.04 18.52 4.80
N ILE A 204 1.28 18.60 5.07
CA ILE A 204 1.81 18.49 6.45
C ILE A 204 1.36 19.64 7.37
N PRO A 205 1.45 20.93 6.97
CA PRO A 205 1.12 22.02 7.89
C PRO A 205 -0.34 21.95 8.36
N ALA A 206 -1.23 21.43 7.53
CA ALA A 206 -2.64 21.39 7.85
C ALA A 206 -3.08 20.05 8.48
N LEU A 207 -2.41 18.93 8.20
CA LEU A 207 -2.50 17.75 9.06
C LEU A 207 -2.05 18.07 10.49
N SER A 208 -1.06 18.95 10.67
CA SER A 208 -0.62 19.39 12.00
C SER A 208 -1.62 20.28 12.76
N GLN A 209 -2.63 20.83 12.05
CA GLN A 209 -3.73 21.60 12.66
C GLN A 209 -4.94 20.73 13.02
N LEU A 210 -4.98 19.47 12.57
CA LEU A 210 -5.94 18.52 13.10
C LEU A 210 -5.51 18.15 14.52
N GLU A 211 -6.41 18.23 15.51
CA GLU A 211 -6.17 17.70 16.87
C GLU A 211 -5.89 16.19 16.91
N ILE A 212 -5.95 15.53 15.75
CA ILE A 212 -5.46 14.17 15.58
C ILE A 212 -3.94 14.23 15.51
N LYS A 213 -3.28 13.74 16.56
CA LYS A 213 -1.85 13.39 16.54
C LYS A 213 -1.62 12.18 15.64
N TYR A 214 -1.93 12.28 14.35
CA TYR A 214 -1.52 11.28 13.37
C TYR A 214 -0.16 11.71 12.83
N PRO A 215 0.94 11.01 13.15
CA PRO A 215 2.28 11.49 12.86
C PRO A 215 2.67 11.24 11.40
N LEU A 216 1.78 11.57 10.45
CA LEU A 216 2.12 11.58 9.04
C LEU A 216 3.18 12.64 8.79
N THR A 217 4.22 12.21 8.11
CA THR A 217 5.32 13.04 7.66
C THR A 217 5.14 13.42 6.19
N GLU A 218 6.05 14.22 5.65
CA GLU A 218 6.02 14.67 4.26
C GLU A 218 5.99 13.51 3.27
N ILE A 219 6.83 12.50 3.51
CA ILE A 219 6.93 11.34 2.65
C ILE A 219 5.64 10.52 2.67
N ASP A 220 4.91 10.48 3.78
CA ASP A 220 3.63 9.74 3.90
C ASP A 220 2.51 10.38 3.06
N ALA A 221 2.57 11.70 2.85
CA ALA A 221 1.64 12.46 2.04
C ALA A 221 1.87 12.33 0.52
N LEU A 222 3.13 12.14 0.10
CA LEU A 222 3.52 12.20 -1.31
C LEU A 222 3.07 10.99 -2.10
N ASN A 223 2.50 11.23 -3.29
CA ASN A 223 2.02 10.18 -4.20
C ASN A 223 1.14 9.16 -3.45
N LEU A 224 0.27 9.66 -2.57
CA LEU A 224 -0.43 8.85 -1.57
C LEU A 224 -1.13 7.64 -2.20
N LEU A 225 -1.97 7.85 -3.22
CA LEU A 225 -2.70 6.77 -3.87
C LEU A 225 -1.75 5.73 -4.51
N ASP A 226 -0.71 6.16 -5.24
CA ASP A 226 0.25 5.25 -5.88
C ASP A 226 0.95 4.35 -4.84
N LYS A 227 1.24 4.89 -3.65
CA LYS A 227 1.84 4.13 -2.55
C LYS A 227 0.86 3.19 -1.88
N VAL A 228 -0.38 3.64 -1.64
CA VAL A 228 -1.46 2.77 -1.13
C VAL A 228 -1.62 1.56 -2.04
N ILE A 229 -1.70 1.77 -3.34
CA ILE A 229 -1.77 0.68 -4.31
C ILE A 229 -0.55 -0.25 -4.22
N LEU A 230 0.66 0.29 -4.06
CA LEU A 230 1.86 -0.55 -3.91
C LEU A 230 1.88 -1.33 -2.59
N HIS A 231 1.40 -0.73 -1.50
CA HIS A 231 1.22 -1.37 -0.19
C HIS A 231 0.24 -2.54 -0.31
N GLU A 232 -0.94 -2.31 -0.87
CA GLU A 232 -1.94 -3.37 -1.10
C GLU A 232 -1.43 -4.49 -2.02
N LEU A 233 -0.72 -4.13 -3.09
CA LEU A 233 -0.09 -5.12 -3.96
C LEU A 233 0.87 -6.03 -3.18
N ALA A 234 1.57 -5.52 -2.17
CA ALA A 234 2.50 -6.30 -1.35
C ALA A 234 1.80 -7.32 -0.43
N HIS A 235 0.54 -7.09 -0.05
CA HIS A 235 -0.29 -8.06 0.67
C HIS A 235 -0.77 -9.21 -0.20
N THR A 236 -0.76 -9.07 -1.52
CA THR A 236 -1.25 -10.14 -2.40
C THR A 236 -0.43 -11.41 -2.28
N ARG A 237 -1.09 -12.55 -2.51
CA ARG A 237 -0.43 -13.86 -2.54
C ARG A 237 0.74 -13.93 -3.50
N ARG A 238 0.60 -13.25 -4.64
CA ARG A 238 1.62 -13.24 -5.69
C ARG A 238 2.82 -12.38 -5.33
N ALA A 239 2.63 -11.30 -4.58
CA ALA A 239 3.73 -10.48 -4.10
C ALA A 239 4.47 -11.13 -2.92
N GLY A 240 3.81 -12.01 -2.17
CA GLY A 240 4.40 -12.77 -1.07
C GLY A 240 3.77 -12.53 0.28
N GLU A 241 2.55 -11.96 0.33
CA GLU A 241 1.75 -11.81 1.55
C GLU A 241 2.51 -11.08 2.66
N LEU A 242 3.05 -9.89 2.35
CA LEU A 242 3.60 -9.03 3.41
C LEU A 242 2.49 -8.70 4.42
N ASN A 243 2.88 -8.37 5.66
CA ASN A 243 1.96 -8.10 6.75
C ASN A 243 1.92 -6.62 7.10
N ASP A 244 0.81 -6.22 7.72
CA ASP A 244 0.74 -5.01 8.53
C ASP A 244 1.34 -5.26 9.91
N VAL A 245 2.67 -5.33 9.92
CA VAL A 245 3.44 -5.73 11.10
C VAL A 245 3.12 -4.84 12.30
N ARG A 246 2.84 -5.51 13.42
CA ARG A 246 2.43 -4.81 14.63
C ARG A 246 3.58 -4.01 15.25
N HIS A 247 3.42 -2.70 15.41
CA HIS A 247 4.33 -1.88 16.20
C HIS A 247 4.13 -2.20 17.69
N ALA A 248 5.17 -2.72 18.35
CA ALA A 248 5.18 -2.95 19.78
C ALA A 248 5.42 -1.59 20.40
N THR A 249 4.38 -0.76 20.50
CA THR A 249 4.50 0.46 21.28
C THR A 249 4.92 0.09 22.70
N THR A 250 5.89 0.83 23.21
CA THR A 250 6.61 0.70 24.48
C THR A 250 5.72 0.52 25.72
N LEU A 251 4.40 0.72 25.61
CA LEU A 251 3.42 0.52 26.69
C LEU A 251 3.28 -0.94 27.14
N CYS A 252 3.70 -1.94 26.36
CA CYS A 252 3.60 -3.36 26.79
C CYS A 252 4.91 -3.96 27.32
N ARG A 253 6.02 -3.20 27.41
CA ARG A 253 7.23 -3.73 28.09
C ARG A 253 7.03 -3.81 29.61
N MET A 254 6.32 -2.84 30.19
CA MET A 254 5.86 -2.87 31.59
C MET A 254 4.68 -3.84 31.80
N CYS A 255 3.75 -3.95 30.85
CA CYS A 255 2.62 -4.89 31.00
C CYS A 255 3.08 -6.35 30.97
N ARG A 256 4.11 -6.68 30.17
CA ARG A 256 4.73 -8.03 30.16
C ARG A 256 5.51 -8.33 31.45
N LEU A 257 6.15 -7.32 32.04
CA LEU A 257 6.85 -7.46 33.33
C LEU A 257 5.91 -7.55 34.53
N LEU A 258 4.73 -6.95 34.46
CA LEU A 258 3.76 -6.90 35.56
C LEU A 258 2.66 -7.99 35.48
N GLN A 259 2.68 -8.87 34.47
CA GLN A 259 1.60 -9.85 34.19
C GLN A 259 0.18 -9.25 34.20
N LEU A 260 0.06 -7.94 34.01
CA LEU A 260 -1.23 -7.28 33.97
C LEU A 260 -1.87 -7.63 32.63
N GLN A 261 -2.93 -8.43 32.67
CA GLN A 261 -3.89 -8.56 31.58
C GLN A 261 -4.63 -7.22 31.42
N VAL A 262 -3.93 -6.21 30.91
CA VAL A 262 -4.59 -5.02 30.40
C VAL A 262 -5.31 -5.48 29.14
N LYS A 263 -6.61 -5.77 29.27
CA LYS A 263 -7.52 -5.64 28.14
C LYS A 263 -7.33 -4.20 27.67
N ILE A 264 -6.56 -3.99 26.60
CA ILE A 264 -6.51 -2.72 25.90
C ILE A 264 -7.88 -2.59 25.21
N GLN A 265 -8.91 -2.32 26.01
CA GLN A 265 -10.17 -1.82 25.54
C GLN A 265 -9.88 -0.40 25.07
N SER A 266 -10.06 -0.17 23.78
CA SER A 266 -10.16 1.16 23.16
C SER A 266 -8.96 2.09 23.40
N GLY A 267 -7.75 1.66 23.01
CA GLY A 267 -6.77 2.64 22.53
C GLY A 267 -7.27 3.25 21.21
N PRO A 268 -6.85 4.47 20.82
CA PRO A 268 -7.13 4.98 19.48
C PRO A 268 -6.70 3.91 18.46
N LEU A 269 -7.49 3.75 17.39
CA LEU A 269 -7.48 2.67 16.36
C LEU A 269 -6.10 2.28 15.77
N TRP A 270 -5.03 2.98 16.16
CA TRP A 270 -3.63 2.86 15.79
C TRP A 270 -2.76 2.09 16.78
N SER A 271 -3.33 1.55 17.86
CA SER A 271 -2.55 0.90 18.92
C SER A 271 -1.98 -0.45 18.44
N GLY A 272 -0.96 -0.37 17.61
CA GLY A 272 -0.01 -1.45 17.43
C GLY A 272 0.25 -1.89 16.01
N VAL A 273 0.04 -1.09 14.95
CA VAL A 273 0.52 -1.41 13.58
C VAL A 273 1.53 -0.36 13.12
N ALA A 274 2.58 -0.78 12.42
CA ALA A 274 3.64 0.09 11.93
C ALA A 274 3.28 0.79 10.60
N TYR A 275 2.27 1.67 10.64
CA TYR A 275 1.91 2.53 9.50
C TYR A 275 2.60 3.90 9.59
N GLY A 276 3.05 4.39 8.44
CA GLY A 276 3.73 5.65 8.26
C GLY A 276 5.22 5.59 8.57
N TRP A 277 5.93 6.59 8.06
CA TRP A 277 7.39 6.72 8.11
C TRP A 277 7.99 6.48 9.50
N ASN A 278 7.46 7.17 10.51
CA ASN A 278 8.01 7.08 11.87
C ASN A 278 7.86 5.66 12.44
N ALA A 279 6.72 5.01 12.20
CA ALA A 279 6.47 3.67 12.71
C ALA A 279 7.28 2.60 11.95
N ALA A 280 7.49 2.78 10.64
CA ALA A 280 8.35 1.94 9.82
C ALA A 280 9.82 2.03 10.27
N ILE A 281 10.33 3.25 10.52
CA ILE A 281 11.68 3.45 11.08
C ILE A 281 11.80 2.83 12.48
N ASP A 282 10.80 3.04 13.34
CA ASP A 282 10.84 2.49 14.69
C ASP A 282 10.75 0.96 14.68
N LEU A 283 10.05 0.37 13.71
CA LEU A 283 10.06 -1.08 13.47
C LEU A 283 11.47 -1.56 13.03
N ALA A 284 12.15 -0.81 12.15
CA ALA A 284 13.49 -1.14 11.66
C ALA A 284 14.56 -1.17 12.77
N LYS A 285 14.37 -0.39 13.84
CA LYS A 285 15.27 -0.35 15.01
C LYS A 285 15.10 -1.56 15.93
N GLN A 286 14.04 -2.34 15.78
CA GLN A 286 13.70 -3.44 16.69
C GLN A 286 14.23 -4.77 16.16
N ILE A 287 14.96 -5.50 17.00
CA ILE A 287 15.33 -6.89 16.70
C ILE A 287 14.09 -7.76 16.90
N ARG A 288 13.52 -8.25 15.79
CA ARG A 288 12.30 -9.05 15.78
C ARG A 288 12.43 -10.31 14.92
N PRO A 289 11.60 -11.33 15.18
CA PRO A 289 11.46 -12.45 14.25
C PRO A 289 11.13 -11.94 12.84
N GLN A 290 11.60 -12.65 11.82
CA GLN A 290 11.45 -12.23 10.42
C GLN A 290 10.01 -11.85 10.04
N LYS A 291 9.01 -12.62 10.50
CA LYS A 291 7.58 -12.38 10.23
C LYS A 291 7.05 -11.06 10.81
N GLU A 292 7.71 -10.53 11.83
CA GLU A 292 7.38 -9.27 12.49
C GLU A 292 8.46 -8.21 12.28
N SER A 293 9.35 -8.41 11.30
CA SER A 293 10.41 -7.45 10.98
C SER A 293 9.93 -6.42 9.95
N ALA A 294 10.64 -5.31 9.81
CA ALA A 294 10.39 -4.33 8.76
C ALA A 294 10.47 -4.94 7.34
N MET A 295 11.26 -6.00 7.15
CA MET A 295 11.34 -6.72 5.87
C MET A 295 10.02 -7.39 5.46
N ASN A 296 9.15 -7.65 6.44
CA ASN A 296 7.83 -8.24 6.22
C ASN A 296 6.69 -7.23 6.36
N ASN A 297 7.00 -5.93 6.37
CA ASN A 297 6.02 -4.86 6.48
C ASN A 297 5.72 -4.23 5.10
N ALA A 298 4.45 -4.22 4.69
CA ALA A 298 4.04 -3.68 3.40
C ALA A 298 4.31 -2.17 3.27
N ASP A 299 4.16 -1.42 4.36
CA ASP A 299 4.37 0.02 4.36
C ASP A 299 5.86 0.42 4.25
N SER A 300 6.77 -0.30 4.94
CA SER A 300 8.22 -0.15 4.75
C SER A 300 8.62 -0.31 3.28
N LEU A 301 8.02 -1.27 2.56
CA LEU A 301 8.24 -1.48 1.12
C LEU A 301 7.73 -0.29 0.29
N ALA A 302 6.48 0.13 0.51
CA ALA A 302 5.89 1.24 -0.22
C ALA A 302 6.65 2.57 0.02
N LEU A 303 7.08 2.82 1.27
CA LEU A 303 7.89 3.97 1.65
C LEU A 303 9.28 3.93 1.04
N PHE A 304 9.93 2.76 0.99
CA PHE A 304 11.23 2.62 0.33
C PHE A 304 11.11 2.95 -1.16
N ALA A 305 10.13 2.37 -1.85
CA ALA A 305 9.94 2.61 -3.27
C ALA A 305 9.60 4.08 -3.57
N SER A 306 8.79 4.72 -2.71
CA SER A 306 8.49 6.15 -2.81
C SER A 306 9.73 7.03 -2.60
N GLY A 307 10.55 6.72 -1.60
CA GLY A 307 11.79 7.43 -1.36
C GLY A 307 12.79 7.28 -2.50
N VAL A 308 12.88 6.10 -3.13
CA VAL A 308 13.70 5.89 -4.34
C VAL A 308 13.20 6.75 -5.49
N ARG A 309 11.88 6.83 -5.72
CA ARG A 309 11.30 7.72 -6.74
C ARG A 309 11.69 9.18 -6.52
N LEU A 310 11.75 9.66 -5.27
CA LEU A 310 12.22 11.01 -4.97
C LEU A 310 13.72 11.22 -5.27
N LEU A 311 14.54 10.19 -5.08
CA LEU A 311 15.95 10.22 -5.45
C LEU A 311 16.17 10.21 -6.97
N ASP A 312 15.17 9.79 -7.76
CA ASP A 312 15.19 9.82 -9.23
C ASP A 312 14.84 11.19 -9.83
N GLU A 313 14.30 12.10 -9.03
CA GLU A 313 13.96 13.46 -9.46
C GLU A 313 15.22 14.26 -9.86
N GLN A 314 15.02 15.31 -10.67
CA GLN A 314 16.11 16.19 -11.12
C GLN A 314 15.80 17.66 -10.76
N PRO A 315 16.45 18.25 -9.75
CA PRO A 315 17.46 17.63 -8.87
C PRO A 315 16.84 16.63 -7.88
N PRO A 316 17.64 15.67 -7.35
CA PRO A 316 17.14 14.68 -6.39
C PRO A 316 16.52 15.30 -5.14
N LEU A 317 15.47 14.66 -4.63
CA LEU A 317 14.83 14.98 -3.36
C LEU A 317 15.14 13.90 -2.33
N TYR A 318 15.45 14.31 -1.11
CA TYR A 318 15.92 13.43 -0.05
C TYR A 318 14.92 13.37 1.09
N VAL A 319 14.64 12.16 1.58
CA VAL A 319 13.85 11.94 2.80
C VAL A 319 14.79 11.98 4.02
N LYS A 320 14.48 12.87 4.97
CA LYS A 320 15.20 13.01 6.24
C LYS A 320 14.72 11.97 7.26
N ASP A 321 15.46 11.83 8.37
CA ASP A 321 15.14 10.86 9.43
C ASP A 321 13.74 11.10 10.03
N ASP A 322 13.27 12.35 10.04
CA ASP A 322 11.94 12.77 10.50
C ASP A 322 10.84 12.71 9.41
N GLY A 323 11.15 12.14 8.25
CA GLY A 323 10.21 11.96 7.15
C GLY A 323 9.93 13.23 6.34
N THR A 324 10.58 14.35 6.64
CA THR A 324 10.53 15.56 5.79
C THR A 324 11.32 15.38 4.50
N VAL A 325 10.88 16.02 3.42
CA VAL A 325 11.54 15.97 2.10
C VAL A 325 12.31 17.25 1.85
N ALA A 326 13.53 17.11 1.36
CA ALA A 326 14.45 18.23 1.20
C ALA A 326 15.24 18.16 -0.10
N LYS A 327 15.68 19.33 -0.60
CA LYS A 327 16.56 19.42 -1.78
C LYS A 327 18.03 19.20 -1.43
N ASP A 328 18.39 19.42 -0.17
CA ASP A 328 19.75 19.23 0.34
C ASP A 328 19.99 17.78 0.74
N ASN A 329 21.13 17.23 0.34
CA ASN A 329 21.52 15.88 0.73
C ASN A 329 21.76 15.83 2.25
N PRO A 330 21.01 15.01 3.02
CA PRO A 330 21.15 14.93 4.46
C PRO A 330 22.52 14.40 4.91
N ARG A 331 23.22 13.61 4.08
CA ARG A 331 24.60 13.17 4.37
C ARG A 331 25.60 14.32 4.29
N ALA A 332 25.41 15.28 3.38
CA ALA A 332 26.27 16.45 3.27
C ALA A 332 26.16 17.38 4.50
N ARG A 333 25.09 17.24 5.29
CA ARG A 333 24.73 18.18 6.36
C ARG A 333 25.14 17.77 7.77
N ARG A 334 25.81 16.62 7.98
CA ARG A 334 26.45 16.31 9.27
C ARG A 334 27.49 17.38 9.71
N ALA A 335 27.79 18.37 8.85
CA ALA A 335 28.67 19.50 9.16
C ALA A 335 27.98 20.78 9.67
N LEU A 336 26.65 21.01 9.58
CA LEU A 336 26.07 22.33 9.93
C LEU A 336 24.66 22.27 10.57
N ALA A 337 24.54 22.96 11.71
CA ALA A 337 23.38 22.99 12.60
C ALA A 337 22.06 23.52 11.97
N ARG A 338 20.93 23.04 12.48
CA ARG A 338 19.55 23.31 12.01
C ARG A 338 19.07 24.74 12.36
N ARG A 339 18.46 25.43 11.40
CA ARG A 339 17.50 26.53 11.61
C ARG A 339 16.10 26.08 11.15
N SER A 340 15.09 26.34 11.96
CA SER A 340 13.67 26.10 11.67
C SER A 340 13.06 27.32 10.98
N ALA A 341 12.22 27.11 9.97
CA ALA A 341 11.38 28.15 9.35
C ALA A 341 9.96 27.61 9.21
N GLN A 342 8.97 28.40 9.65
CA GLN A 342 7.55 28.09 9.68
C GLN A 342 6.86 28.66 8.42
N ARG A 343 5.91 27.93 7.82
CA ARG A 343 5.21 28.32 6.57
C ARG A 343 3.73 27.90 6.54
N THR A 344 2.93 28.63 5.76
CA THR A 344 1.45 28.65 5.70
C THR A 344 0.82 27.67 4.69
N THR A 345 -0.44 27.29 4.93
CA THR A 345 -1.27 26.34 4.16
C THR A 345 -2.06 26.99 3.00
N PRO A 346 -2.14 26.38 1.80
CA PRO A 346 -3.05 26.79 0.72
C PRO A 346 -4.47 26.17 0.73
N ALA A 347 -5.42 26.84 0.05
CA ALA A 347 -6.88 26.64 0.13
C ALA A 347 -7.46 25.31 -0.40
N ALA A 348 -6.80 24.62 -1.34
CA ALA A 348 -7.31 23.35 -1.90
C ALA A 348 -7.36 22.20 -0.86
N PHE A 349 -6.59 22.32 0.22
CA PHE A 349 -6.49 21.29 1.25
C PHE A 349 -7.49 21.46 2.42
N GLU A 350 -8.04 22.66 2.62
CA GLU A 350 -9.17 22.87 3.56
C GLU A 350 -10.34 21.95 3.18
N GLY A 351 -10.57 21.73 1.87
CA GLY A 351 -11.59 20.80 1.38
C GLY A 351 -11.39 19.34 1.81
N PHE A 352 -10.16 18.83 1.82
CA PHE A 352 -9.87 17.47 2.32
C PHE A 352 -10.09 17.37 3.83
N LEU A 353 -9.59 18.35 4.58
CA LEU A 353 -9.76 18.38 6.02
C LEU A 353 -11.22 18.52 6.41
N ASP A 354 -11.98 19.36 5.71
CA ASP A 354 -13.39 19.57 5.95
C ASP A 354 -14.22 18.37 5.51
N LYS A 355 -13.81 17.64 4.46
CA LYS A 355 -14.44 16.37 4.08
C LYS A 355 -14.21 15.29 5.15
N ILE A 356 -13.00 15.20 5.72
CA ILE A 356 -12.70 14.33 6.88
C ILE A 356 -13.53 14.77 8.10
N LYS A 357 -13.51 16.06 8.46
CA LYS A 357 -14.26 16.58 9.61
C LYS A 357 -15.77 16.38 9.44
N SER A 358 -16.31 16.64 8.25
CA SER A 358 -17.75 16.50 7.93
C SER A 358 -18.19 15.04 7.93
N SER A 359 -17.40 14.14 7.33
CA SER A 359 -17.67 12.70 7.37
C SER A 359 -17.72 12.17 8.81
N ARG A 360 -16.84 12.66 9.69
CA ARG A 360 -16.89 12.35 11.13
C ARG A 360 -18.11 12.89 11.85
N MET A 361 -18.51 14.12 11.53
CA MET A 361 -19.73 14.69 12.13
C MET A 361 -20.97 13.90 11.71
N ASN A 362 -20.98 13.33 10.51
CA ASN A 362 -22.07 12.50 10.02
C ASN A 362 -22.03 11.07 10.55
N ALA A 363 -20.86 10.47 10.76
CA ALA A 363 -20.71 9.13 11.34
C ALA A 363 -21.00 9.06 12.85
N ARG A 364 -21.07 10.21 13.54
CA ARG A 364 -21.44 10.32 14.97
C ARG A 364 -22.93 10.56 15.21
N LYS A 365 -23.71 10.78 14.16
CA LYS A 365 -25.17 10.87 14.20
C LYS A 365 -25.75 9.51 13.88
#